data_AF-A0A239QLV5-F1
#
_entry.id   AF-A0A239QLV5-F1
#
_cell.length_a   1.000
_cell.length_b   1.000
_cell.length_c   1.000
_cell.angle_alpha   90.00
_cell.angle_beta   90.00
_cell.angle_gamma   90.00
#
_symmetry.space_group_name_H-M   'P 1'
#
loop_
_entity.id
_entity.type
_entity.pdbx_description
1 polymer ?
#
loop_
_entity_poly.entity_id
_entity_poly.type
_entity_poly.pdbx_seq_one_letter_code
_entity_poly.pdbx_strand_id
1 'polypeptide(L)'
;MMHVKTFAGFAPAFSELKPYKQSWTWQELRWGWQYEIVTLSDMLSYAMEAANEDNPLLDLVIDLITEDRYSEKLEEKVEALCRAEDPESDDRMVFVWSYVLLAWIYHTEREEEQLKNKTQHVYCAFGHWDYMSVLIGWMPPIPGEVYSRPWSVRAQLRNYLIKHEPELNQPETNGDVCGIMPPDADLRETKKTGLGDRNMKKSFLAIDPVYREQMEHYTLKDMAAALIYYALFMAAYFWMGREQARTGRYLIEAGNLILALIPVLLCVKHLSHVGITLRNLKPSLLMGAAIGLVFLAAWTIIPGIVSGAKLLPAGEILYNVFQYFIIIGLCEEIAFRGFIQPRLFPALKKEWLTILVGGILFVLMHMPFQMARRGMGFAEYWPTFIANAPMQFVWHLVCTWLYRRYGNIFGCALLHGLVDLSMGIFG
;
A
#
# COMPACT_ATOMS: atom_id res chain seq x y z
N MET A 1 -5.47 15.10 -10.90
CA MET A 1 -4.44 15.69 -11.77
C MET A 1 -3.12 15.58 -11.05
N MET A 2 -2.26 14.68 -11.51
CA MET A 2 -0.88 14.57 -11.04
C MET A 2 -0.06 15.73 -11.62
N HIS A 3 0.74 16.38 -10.79
CA HIS A 3 1.66 17.45 -11.23
C HIS A 3 2.95 16.82 -11.75
N VAL A 4 2.95 16.37 -13.00
CA VAL A 4 4.20 16.01 -13.71
C VAL A 4 4.86 17.32 -14.16
N LYS A 5 6.14 17.50 -13.83
CA LYS A 5 6.93 18.68 -14.23
C LYS A 5 7.42 18.49 -15.68
N THR A 6 7.55 19.58 -16.44
CA THR A 6 8.03 19.58 -17.84
C THR A 6 9.47 19.09 -17.95
N PHE A 7 9.77 18.33 -19.00
CA PHE A 7 11.09 17.72 -19.25
C PHE A 7 12.09 18.61 -20.03
N ALA A 8 11.83 19.92 -20.11
CA ALA A 8 12.61 20.87 -20.91
C ALA A 8 14.13 20.75 -20.67
N GLY A 9 14.87 20.33 -21.71
CA GLY A 9 16.33 20.20 -21.72
C GLY A 9 16.90 18.87 -21.19
N PHE A 10 16.05 17.92 -20.81
CA PHE A 10 16.47 16.62 -20.28
C PHE A 10 16.13 15.43 -21.19
N ALA A 11 14.99 15.49 -21.91
CA ALA A 11 14.52 14.37 -22.70
C ALA A 11 15.41 14.15 -23.96
N PRO A 12 15.87 12.91 -24.23
CA PRO A 12 16.51 12.58 -25.49
C PRO A 12 15.51 12.65 -26.65
N ALA A 13 16.01 12.62 -27.88
CA ALA A 13 15.16 12.54 -29.05
C ALA A 13 14.26 11.29 -28.99
N PHE A 14 13.00 11.40 -29.42
CA PHE A 14 12.07 10.26 -29.40
C PHE A 14 12.61 9.05 -30.19
N SER A 15 13.39 9.29 -31.26
CA SER A 15 14.07 8.24 -32.02
C SER A 15 15.03 7.39 -31.17
N GLU A 16 15.61 7.93 -30.10
CA GLU A 16 16.46 7.20 -29.16
C GLU A 16 15.64 6.40 -28.14
N LEU A 17 14.42 6.84 -27.83
CA LEU A 17 13.52 6.18 -26.88
C LEU A 17 12.72 5.05 -27.51
N LYS A 18 12.39 5.20 -28.79
CA LYS A 18 11.57 4.26 -29.57
C LYS A 18 12.02 2.79 -29.47
N PRO A 19 13.31 2.42 -29.51
CA PRO A 19 13.75 1.03 -29.43
C PRO A 19 13.40 0.31 -28.12
N TYR A 20 13.09 1.04 -27.04
CA TYR A 20 12.78 0.44 -25.74
C TYR A 20 11.31 0.00 -25.60
N LYS A 21 10.48 0.24 -26.62
CA LYS A 21 9.08 -0.22 -26.69
C LYS A 21 8.73 -0.64 -28.11
N GLN A 22 8.15 -1.83 -28.27
CA GLN A 22 7.87 -2.40 -29.60
C GLN A 22 6.85 -1.62 -30.42
N SER A 23 5.83 -1.05 -29.77
CA SER A 23 4.79 -0.24 -30.40
C SER A 23 4.35 0.86 -29.44
N TRP A 24 3.92 2.00 -29.97
CA TRP A 24 3.40 3.12 -29.19
C TRP A 24 1.92 3.32 -29.51
N THR A 25 1.11 3.56 -28.48
CA THR A 25 -0.26 4.01 -28.65
C THR A 25 -0.29 5.52 -28.90
N TRP A 26 -1.32 6.01 -29.57
CA TRP A 26 -1.52 7.43 -29.78
C TRP A 26 -1.75 8.16 -28.47
N GLN A 27 -2.43 7.54 -27.50
CA GLN A 27 -2.56 8.06 -26.14
C GLN A 27 -1.19 8.22 -25.45
N GLU A 28 -0.27 7.25 -25.59
CA GLU A 28 1.10 7.34 -25.04
C GLU A 28 1.90 8.49 -25.66
N LEU A 29 1.82 8.66 -26.99
CA LEU A 29 2.51 9.72 -27.72
C LEU A 29 1.96 11.10 -27.39
N ARG A 30 0.64 11.24 -27.35
CA ARG A 30 -0.06 12.46 -26.96
C ARG A 30 0.28 12.85 -25.53
N TRP A 31 0.35 11.88 -24.61
CA TRP A 31 0.82 12.11 -23.24
C TRP A 31 2.26 12.62 -23.24
N GLY A 32 3.16 11.97 -23.99
CA GLY A 32 4.56 12.42 -24.12
C GLY A 32 4.69 13.82 -24.70
N TRP A 33 3.81 14.19 -25.64
CA TRP A 33 3.77 15.54 -26.22
C TRP A 33 3.32 16.60 -25.22
N GLN A 34 2.30 16.30 -24.41
CA GLN A 34 1.83 17.18 -23.34
C GLN A 34 2.93 17.53 -22.31
N TYR A 35 3.92 16.64 -22.14
CA TYR A 35 5.03 16.83 -21.21
C TYR A 35 6.38 17.15 -21.88
N GLU A 36 6.35 17.53 -23.16
CA GLU A 36 7.51 17.95 -23.95
C GLU A 36 8.60 16.85 -24.09
N ILE A 37 8.21 15.58 -23.96
CA ILE A 37 9.08 14.42 -24.21
C ILE A 37 9.06 14.06 -25.70
N VAL A 38 7.93 14.27 -26.35
CA VAL A 38 7.69 13.98 -27.78
C VAL A 38 7.35 15.28 -28.48
N THR A 39 7.91 15.51 -29.66
CA THR A 39 7.53 16.64 -30.50
C THR A 39 6.45 16.25 -31.50
N LEU A 40 5.79 17.25 -32.05
CA LEU A 40 4.85 17.05 -33.15
C LEU A 40 5.51 16.40 -34.38
N SER A 41 6.78 16.73 -34.65
CA SER A 41 7.56 16.10 -35.71
C SER A 41 7.81 14.61 -35.46
N ASP A 42 7.98 14.22 -34.19
CA ASP A 42 8.15 12.82 -33.80
C ASP A 42 6.86 12.03 -34.01
N MET A 43 5.71 12.62 -33.67
CA MET A 43 4.39 12.01 -33.92
C MET A 43 4.09 11.84 -35.41
N LEU A 44 4.44 12.83 -36.25
CA LEU A 44 4.32 12.72 -37.70
C LEU A 44 5.25 11.65 -38.27
N SER A 45 6.48 11.57 -37.77
CA SER A 45 7.44 10.53 -38.17
C SER A 45 6.93 9.13 -37.79
N TYR A 46 6.36 9.00 -36.57
CA TYR A 46 5.71 7.78 -36.14
C TYR A 46 4.49 7.43 -37.00
N ALA A 47 3.66 8.41 -37.37
CA ALA A 47 2.52 8.23 -38.26
C ALA A 47 2.96 7.67 -39.62
N MET A 48 4.00 8.24 -40.23
CA MET A 48 4.53 7.76 -41.51
C MET A 48 4.99 6.31 -41.44
N GLU A 49 5.52 5.86 -40.30
CA GLU A 49 5.89 4.46 -40.10
C GLU A 49 4.69 3.55 -39.79
N ALA A 50 3.68 4.09 -39.10
CA ALA A 50 2.45 3.38 -38.76
C ALA A 50 1.47 3.25 -39.94
N ALA A 51 1.70 3.96 -41.05
CA ALA A 51 0.90 3.92 -42.27
C ALA A 51 1.12 2.62 -43.06
N ASN A 52 0.70 1.49 -42.49
CA ASN A 52 0.72 0.17 -43.11
C ASN A 52 -0.71 -0.37 -43.29
N GLU A 53 -0.95 -1.22 -44.28
CA GLU A 53 -2.26 -1.81 -44.61
C GLU A 53 -2.89 -2.58 -43.43
N ASP A 54 -2.06 -3.11 -42.53
CA ASP A 54 -2.51 -3.86 -41.35
C ASP A 54 -2.92 -2.97 -40.15
N ASN A 55 -2.79 -1.65 -40.26
CA ASN A 55 -3.14 -0.74 -39.18
C ASN A 55 -4.66 -0.48 -39.13
N PRO A 56 -5.36 -0.84 -38.04
CA PRO A 56 -6.81 -0.64 -37.93
C PRO A 56 -7.22 0.85 -37.95
N LEU A 57 -6.28 1.77 -37.74
CA LEU A 57 -6.48 3.22 -37.75
C LEU A 57 -5.91 3.90 -39.00
N LEU A 58 -5.59 3.14 -40.07
CA LEU A 58 -4.89 3.63 -41.25
C LEU A 58 -5.49 4.91 -41.84
N ASP A 59 -6.82 5.00 -41.96
CA ASP A 59 -7.49 6.18 -42.51
C ASP A 59 -7.20 7.46 -41.70
N LEU A 60 -7.23 7.35 -40.37
CA LEU A 60 -6.91 8.46 -39.46
C LEU A 60 -5.41 8.80 -39.49
N VAL A 61 -4.56 7.79 -39.65
CA VAL A 61 -3.10 7.98 -39.78
C VAL A 61 -2.77 8.72 -41.08
N ILE A 62 -3.39 8.35 -42.21
CA ILE A 62 -3.23 9.06 -43.49
C ILE A 62 -3.76 10.50 -43.38
N ASP A 63 -4.90 10.69 -42.72
CA ASP A 63 -5.46 12.03 -42.50
C ASP A 63 -4.52 12.93 -41.66
N LEU A 64 -3.82 12.35 -40.68
CA LEU A 64 -2.78 13.06 -39.92
C LEU A 64 -1.55 13.41 -40.78
N ILE A 65 -1.06 12.47 -41.61
CA ILE A 65 0.15 12.67 -42.43
C ILE A 65 -0.05 13.70 -43.54
N THR A 66 -1.26 13.76 -44.09
CA THR A 66 -1.61 14.65 -45.22
C THR A 66 -1.97 16.08 -44.79
N GLU A 67 -2.13 16.32 -43.48
CA GLU A 67 -2.37 17.64 -42.93
C GLU A 67 -1.11 18.52 -43.02
N ASP A 68 -1.30 19.83 -43.23
CA ASP A 68 -0.19 20.78 -43.24
C ASP A 68 0.49 20.80 -41.86
N ARG A 69 1.83 20.72 -41.83
CA ARG A 69 2.63 20.72 -40.58
C ARG A 69 2.42 21.96 -39.71
N TYR A 70 1.87 23.03 -40.29
CA TYR A 70 1.56 24.28 -39.59
C TYR A 70 0.05 24.47 -39.34
N SER A 71 -0.77 23.45 -39.60
CA SER A 71 -2.22 23.50 -39.41
C SER A 71 -2.59 23.45 -37.93
N GLU A 72 -3.47 24.35 -37.49
CA GLU A 72 -4.09 24.30 -36.16
C GLU A 72 -4.95 23.04 -35.94
N LYS A 73 -5.29 22.31 -37.02
CA LYS A 73 -6.08 21.07 -36.97
C LYS A 73 -5.28 19.84 -36.55
N LEU A 74 -3.96 19.94 -36.48
CA LEU A 74 -3.11 18.79 -36.22
C LEU A 74 -3.36 18.17 -34.84
N GLU A 75 -3.62 19.02 -33.84
CA GLU A 75 -3.99 18.58 -32.49
C GLU A 75 -5.34 17.84 -32.49
N GLU A 76 -6.33 18.34 -33.23
CA GLU A 76 -7.64 17.69 -33.37
C GLU A 76 -7.52 16.28 -33.97
N LYS A 77 -6.61 16.11 -34.95
CA LYS A 77 -6.36 14.81 -35.59
C LYS A 77 -5.64 13.82 -34.67
N VAL A 78 -4.69 14.27 -33.86
CA VAL A 78 -4.07 13.44 -32.82
C VAL A 78 -5.11 13.00 -31.79
N GLU A 79 -6.01 13.90 -31.38
CA GLU A 79 -7.11 13.57 -30.46
C GLU A 79 -8.11 12.57 -31.07
N ALA A 80 -8.38 12.64 -32.38
CA ALA A 80 -9.21 11.66 -33.07
C ALA A 80 -8.58 10.25 -33.04
N LEU A 81 -7.26 10.15 -33.24
CA LEU A 81 -6.51 8.89 -33.10
C LEU A 81 -6.57 8.36 -31.67
N CYS A 82 -6.41 9.22 -30.65
CA CYS A 82 -6.49 8.82 -29.25
C CYS A 82 -7.87 8.27 -28.87
N ARG A 83 -8.96 8.84 -29.40
CA ARG A 83 -10.34 8.40 -29.14
C ARG A 83 -10.69 7.06 -29.80
N ALA A 84 -9.94 6.68 -30.83
CA ALA A 84 -10.14 5.41 -31.52
C ALA A 84 -9.45 4.22 -30.80
N GLU A 85 -8.60 4.50 -29.81
CA GLU A 85 -7.96 3.50 -28.96
C GLU A 85 -8.76 3.23 -27.68
N ASP A 86 -8.55 2.05 -27.08
CA ASP A 86 -9.10 1.75 -25.76
C ASP A 86 -8.55 2.74 -24.72
N PRO A 87 -9.38 3.36 -23.87
CA PRO A 87 -8.93 4.39 -22.93
C PRO A 87 -7.95 3.81 -21.91
N GLU A 88 -6.83 4.50 -21.72
CA GLU A 88 -5.78 4.13 -20.77
C GLU A 88 -5.71 5.14 -19.62
N SER A 89 -5.30 4.68 -18.43
CA SER A 89 -5.17 5.54 -17.25
C SER A 89 -3.88 6.36 -17.27
N ASP A 90 -3.89 7.58 -16.73
CA ASP A 90 -2.69 8.40 -16.51
C ASP A 90 -1.58 7.65 -15.75
N ASP A 91 -1.93 6.81 -14.77
CA ASP A 91 -0.97 5.98 -14.01
C ASP A 91 -0.17 5.04 -14.93
N ARG A 92 -0.83 4.52 -15.98
CA ARG A 92 -0.19 3.65 -16.98
C ARG A 92 0.76 4.47 -17.86
N MET A 93 0.37 5.68 -18.27
CA MET A 93 1.21 6.56 -19.07
C MET A 93 2.49 6.92 -18.33
N VAL A 94 2.37 7.29 -17.06
CA VAL A 94 3.50 7.57 -16.19
C VAL A 94 4.41 6.36 -16.07
N PHE A 95 3.85 5.15 -15.89
CA PHE A 95 4.62 3.92 -15.82
C PHE A 95 5.40 3.64 -17.12
N VAL A 96 4.75 3.75 -18.29
CA VAL A 96 5.37 3.50 -19.60
C VAL A 96 6.53 4.46 -19.85
N TRP A 97 6.29 5.76 -19.66
CA TRP A 97 7.31 6.78 -19.93
C TRP A 97 8.48 6.71 -18.94
N SER A 98 8.19 6.44 -17.66
CA SER A 98 9.23 6.22 -16.66
C SER A 98 10.10 5.02 -17.01
N TYR A 99 9.49 3.91 -17.43
CA TYR A 99 10.21 2.72 -17.85
C TYR A 99 11.12 2.99 -19.04
N VAL A 100 10.60 3.63 -20.09
CA VAL A 100 11.35 3.90 -21.32
C VAL A 100 12.53 4.83 -21.06
N LEU A 101 12.34 5.91 -20.28
CA LEU A 101 13.41 6.84 -19.94
C LEU A 101 14.48 6.20 -19.06
N LEU A 102 14.08 5.41 -18.06
CA LEU A 102 15.05 4.68 -17.24
C LEU A 102 15.79 3.60 -18.03
N ALA A 103 15.12 2.93 -18.96
CA ALA A 103 15.75 1.95 -19.85
C ALA A 103 16.77 2.64 -20.76
N TRP A 104 16.42 3.78 -21.36
CA TRP A 104 17.37 4.59 -22.14
C TRP A 104 18.58 4.99 -21.29
N ILE A 105 18.38 5.61 -20.12
CA ILE A 105 19.46 6.00 -19.19
C ILE A 105 20.36 4.79 -18.86
N TYR A 106 19.75 3.64 -18.57
CA TYR A 106 20.48 2.41 -18.27
C TYR A 106 21.37 1.96 -19.42
N HIS A 107 20.93 2.14 -20.66
CA HIS A 107 21.65 1.70 -21.85
C HIS A 107 22.64 2.71 -22.40
N THR A 108 22.43 4.01 -22.20
CA THR A 108 23.27 5.09 -22.74
C THR A 108 24.32 5.59 -21.77
N GLU A 109 24.02 5.62 -20.46
CA GLU A 109 24.95 6.16 -19.47
C GLU A 109 25.96 5.12 -18.99
N ARG A 110 27.21 5.56 -18.87
CA ARG A 110 28.33 4.74 -18.37
C ARG A 110 29.01 5.38 -17.16
N GLU A 111 28.90 6.70 -17.00
CA GLU A 111 29.42 7.43 -15.85
C GLU A 111 28.41 7.41 -14.71
N GLU A 112 28.88 7.03 -13.52
CA GLU A 112 28.03 6.85 -12.34
C GLU A 112 27.32 8.15 -11.91
N GLU A 113 28.00 9.29 -12.04
CA GLU A 113 27.45 10.60 -11.71
C GLU A 113 26.35 11.03 -12.70
N GLN A 114 26.56 10.84 -14.00
CA GLN A 114 25.55 11.14 -15.03
C GLN A 114 24.34 10.22 -14.92
N LEU A 115 24.57 8.93 -14.70
CA LEU A 115 23.52 7.96 -14.44
C LEU A 115 22.65 8.39 -13.23
N LYS A 116 23.30 8.82 -12.14
CA LYS A 116 22.64 9.32 -10.93
C LYS A 116 21.79 10.56 -11.22
N ASN A 117 22.38 11.58 -11.83
CA ASN A 117 21.71 12.86 -12.10
C ASN A 117 20.52 12.65 -13.04
N LYS A 118 20.69 11.85 -14.09
CA LYS A 118 19.62 11.56 -15.05
C LYS A 118 18.49 10.74 -14.42
N THR A 119 18.83 9.75 -13.62
CA THR A 119 17.82 8.97 -12.89
C THR A 119 17.02 9.86 -11.94
N GLN A 120 17.67 10.73 -11.18
CA GLN A 120 16.99 11.65 -10.27
C GLN A 120 16.05 12.61 -11.00
N HIS A 121 16.42 13.09 -12.18
CA HIS A 121 15.56 13.97 -12.97
C HIS A 121 14.25 13.26 -13.40
N VAL A 122 14.34 12.01 -13.86
CA VAL A 122 13.16 11.19 -14.18
C VAL A 122 12.26 11.05 -12.94
N TYR A 123 12.85 10.80 -11.78
CA TYR A 123 12.13 10.69 -10.51
C TYR A 123 11.40 11.99 -10.12
N CYS A 124 12.09 13.13 -10.17
CA CYS A 124 11.48 14.43 -9.85
C CYS A 124 10.36 14.79 -10.84
N ALA A 125 10.50 14.42 -12.11
CA ALA A 125 9.55 14.79 -13.15
C ALA A 125 8.25 13.97 -13.10
N PHE A 126 8.34 12.66 -12.87
CA PHE A 126 7.15 11.79 -12.78
C PHE A 126 6.52 11.74 -11.39
N GLY A 127 7.16 12.31 -10.37
CA GLY A 127 6.82 12.07 -8.97
C GLY A 127 7.49 10.79 -8.49
N HIS A 128 7.97 10.77 -7.25
CA HIS A 128 8.80 9.67 -6.76
C HIS A 128 7.95 8.41 -6.49
N TRP A 129 7.98 7.44 -7.41
CA TRP A 129 7.10 6.25 -7.36
C TRP A 129 7.73 5.03 -6.68
N ASP A 130 6.95 4.43 -5.79
CA ASP A 130 7.24 3.23 -5.01
C ASP A 130 7.47 1.95 -5.87
N TYR A 131 7.07 1.96 -7.14
CA TYR A 131 7.19 0.82 -8.06
C TYR A 131 8.39 0.88 -9.02
N MET A 132 9.21 1.94 -8.99
CA MET A 132 10.34 2.10 -9.92
C MET A 132 11.41 1.03 -9.72
N SER A 133 11.58 0.53 -8.50
CA SER A 133 12.44 -0.63 -8.20
C SER A 133 11.98 -1.90 -8.92
N VAL A 134 10.68 -2.02 -9.19
CA VAL A 134 10.09 -3.11 -10.00
C VAL A 134 10.52 -2.98 -11.45
N LEU A 135 10.54 -1.77 -12.02
CA LEU A 135 10.92 -1.52 -13.42
C LEU A 135 12.32 -2.05 -13.77
N ILE A 136 13.28 -1.95 -12.84
CA ILE A 136 14.64 -2.49 -12.99
C ILE A 136 14.64 -4.02 -13.23
N GLY A 137 13.65 -4.72 -12.66
CA GLY A 137 13.46 -6.15 -12.87
C GLY A 137 13.03 -6.49 -14.29
N TRP A 138 12.33 -5.56 -14.95
CA TRP A 138 11.75 -5.72 -16.29
C TRP A 138 12.62 -5.14 -17.41
N MET A 139 13.68 -4.38 -17.09
CA MET A 139 14.59 -3.85 -18.10
C MET A 139 15.26 -4.97 -18.92
N PRO A 140 15.34 -4.82 -20.26
CA PRO A 140 15.91 -5.84 -21.12
C PRO A 140 17.42 -5.99 -20.86
N PRO A 141 17.97 -7.21 -21.01
CA PRO A 141 19.41 -7.41 -20.94
C PRO A 141 20.10 -6.67 -22.10
N ILE A 142 21.30 -6.13 -21.85
CA ILE A 142 22.11 -5.45 -22.88
C ILE A 142 22.43 -6.44 -24.01
N PRO A 143 22.01 -6.18 -25.27
CA PRO A 143 22.34 -7.06 -26.39
C PRO A 143 23.84 -7.07 -26.68
N GLY A 144 24.44 -8.26 -26.79
CA GLY A 144 25.82 -8.43 -27.27
C GLY A 144 26.93 -8.45 -26.20
N GLU A 145 26.64 -8.21 -24.92
CA GLU A 145 27.64 -8.34 -23.86
C GLU A 145 27.72 -9.77 -23.32
N VAL A 146 28.76 -10.51 -23.75
CA VAL A 146 29.19 -11.75 -23.08
C VAL A 146 29.74 -11.39 -21.70
N TYR A 147 29.08 -11.92 -20.67
CA TYR A 147 29.37 -11.89 -19.22
C TYR A 147 30.84 -11.66 -18.80
N SER A 148 31.35 -10.44 -19.01
CA SER A 148 32.68 -10.05 -18.50
C SER A 148 32.68 -8.68 -17.83
N ARG A 149 31.62 -7.87 -17.99
CA ARG A 149 31.39 -6.63 -17.22
C ARG A 149 29.95 -6.29 -16.71
N PRO A 150 28.93 -7.17 -16.57
CA PRO A 150 27.57 -6.72 -16.27
C PRO A 150 27.08 -7.03 -14.83
N TRP A 151 27.91 -6.80 -13.80
CA TRP A 151 27.43 -6.71 -12.42
C TRP A 151 27.53 -5.30 -11.85
N SER A 152 28.47 -4.45 -12.27
CA SER A 152 28.66 -3.13 -11.66
C SER A 152 27.56 -2.15 -12.01
N VAL A 153 27.21 -1.92 -13.28
CA VAL A 153 26.23 -0.87 -13.65
C VAL A 153 24.81 -1.23 -13.23
N ARG A 154 24.39 -2.50 -13.42
CA ARG A 154 23.08 -2.96 -12.94
C ARG A 154 23.03 -2.97 -11.41
N ALA A 155 24.11 -3.35 -10.73
CA ALA A 155 24.17 -3.20 -9.28
C ALA A 155 24.31 -1.74 -8.85
N GLN A 156 24.92 -0.86 -9.63
CA GLN A 156 25.08 0.56 -9.31
C GLN A 156 23.75 1.26 -9.45
N LEU A 157 23.02 1.11 -10.57
CA LEU A 157 21.67 1.66 -10.70
C LEU A 157 20.73 1.06 -9.66
N ARG A 158 20.76 -0.27 -9.48
CA ARG A 158 19.92 -0.93 -8.48
C ARG A 158 20.30 -0.54 -7.04
N ASN A 159 21.59 -0.48 -6.70
CA ASN A 159 22.04 -0.08 -5.36
C ASN A 159 21.85 1.41 -5.14
N TYR A 160 21.99 2.23 -6.17
CA TYR A 160 21.70 3.66 -6.13
C TYR A 160 20.23 3.87 -5.82
N LEU A 161 19.35 3.23 -6.60
CA LEU A 161 17.91 3.28 -6.42
C LEU A 161 17.49 2.74 -5.05
N ILE A 162 18.06 1.61 -4.59
CA ILE A 162 17.79 1.06 -3.25
C ILE A 162 18.34 1.96 -2.13
N LYS A 163 19.54 2.54 -2.31
CA LYS A 163 20.23 3.33 -1.27
C LYS A 163 19.59 4.71 -1.11
N HIS A 164 19.14 5.31 -2.21
CA HIS A 164 18.63 6.68 -2.23
C HIS A 164 17.11 6.73 -2.46
N GLU A 165 16.40 5.59 -2.47
CA GLU A 165 14.93 5.49 -2.41
C GLU A 165 14.32 6.46 -1.37
N PRO A 166 14.88 6.58 -0.14
CA PRO A 166 14.34 7.49 0.87
C PRO A 166 14.65 8.97 0.64
N GLU A 167 15.66 9.29 -0.17
CA GLU A 167 16.04 10.66 -0.54
C GLU A 167 15.28 11.12 -1.78
N LEU A 168 15.10 10.20 -2.75
CA LEU A 168 14.25 10.39 -3.90
C LEU A 168 12.80 10.56 -3.42
N ASN A 169 12.26 9.73 -2.53
CA ASN A 169 10.85 9.81 -2.11
C ASN A 169 10.48 11.00 -1.20
N GLN A 170 11.35 12.01 -1.03
CA GLN A 170 11.01 13.22 -0.27
C GLN A 170 10.30 14.24 -1.17
N PRO A 171 9.14 14.78 -0.77
CA PRO A 171 8.55 15.91 -1.49
C PRO A 171 9.48 17.12 -1.39
N GLU A 172 9.93 17.65 -2.52
CA GLU A 172 10.71 18.90 -2.56
C GLU A 172 9.94 20.01 -1.85
N THR A 173 10.38 20.37 -0.65
CA THR A 173 9.99 21.62 -0.02
C THR A 173 10.84 22.72 -0.64
N ASN A 174 10.18 23.60 -1.40
CA ASN A 174 10.67 24.83 -2.03
C ASN A 174 11.28 24.69 -3.45
N GLY A 175 10.47 25.01 -4.45
CA GLY A 175 10.62 26.23 -5.25
C GLY A 175 11.86 26.49 -6.12
N ASP A 176 12.95 25.73 -6.02
CA ASP A 176 14.15 25.99 -6.81
C ASP A 176 14.37 24.91 -7.88
N VAL A 177 14.51 25.40 -9.11
CA VAL A 177 14.95 24.66 -10.29
C VAL A 177 16.15 23.80 -9.92
N CYS A 178 16.12 22.52 -10.33
CA CYS A 178 17.17 21.50 -10.18
C CYS A 178 18.58 22.12 -10.25
N GLY A 179 19.09 22.53 -9.09
CA GLY A 179 20.36 23.22 -8.94
C GLY A 179 21.47 22.19 -8.96
N ILE A 180 22.29 22.25 -10.01
CA ILE A 180 23.54 21.50 -10.16
C ILE A 180 24.35 21.68 -8.86
N MET A 181 24.48 20.62 -8.05
CA MET A 181 25.39 20.63 -6.90
C MET A 181 26.84 20.54 -7.41
N PRO A 182 27.77 21.38 -6.93
CA PRO A 182 29.18 21.26 -7.26
C PRO A 182 29.83 20.11 -6.46
N PRO A 183 30.89 19.47 -6.99
CA PRO A 183 31.58 18.39 -6.31
C PRO A 183 32.51 18.99 -5.23
N ASP A 184 32.30 18.59 -3.98
CA ASP A 184 33.32 18.36 -2.93
C ASP A 184 32.76 18.67 -1.54
N ALA A 185 32.42 17.60 -0.79
CA ALA A 185 32.38 17.63 0.68
C ALA A 185 32.51 16.21 1.24
N ASP A 186 33.77 15.83 1.46
CA ASP A 186 34.34 14.89 2.45
C ASP A 186 33.33 14.09 3.33
N LEU A 187 33.23 12.77 3.10
CA LEU A 187 32.54 11.83 3.99
C LEU A 187 33.55 10.89 4.65
N ARG A 188 33.82 11.18 5.93
CA ARG A 188 34.45 10.24 6.85
C ARG A 188 33.55 9.05 7.16
N GLU A 189 34.22 7.91 7.25
CA GLU A 189 33.75 6.57 7.58
C GLU A 189 32.58 6.47 8.57
N THR A 190 31.59 5.64 8.22
CA THR A 190 31.12 4.60 9.14
C THR A 190 30.86 3.29 8.39
N LYS A 191 31.78 2.34 8.60
CA LYS A 191 31.63 0.92 8.32
C LYS A 191 30.68 0.27 9.34
N LYS A 192 30.07 -0.85 8.90
CA LYS A 192 29.39 -1.95 9.62
C LYS A 192 27.87 -1.91 9.41
N THR A 193 27.21 -2.93 8.86
CA THR A 193 27.56 -4.34 8.58
C THR A 193 26.64 -4.82 7.46
N GLY A 194 27.22 -5.44 6.43
CA GLY A 194 26.48 -6.25 5.48
C GLY A 194 26.12 -7.61 6.05
N LEU A 195 24.98 -8.13 5.59
CA LEU A 195 24.64 -9.54 5.32
C LEU A 195 23.23 -9.43 4.71
N GLY A 196 23.04 -9.46 3.40
CA GLY A 196 23.18 -10.66 2.59
C GLY A 196 21.89 -11.48 2.68
N ASP A 197 20.92 -11.27 1.77
CA ASP A 197 20.05 -12.39 1.37
C ASP A 197 19.43 -12.20 -0.03
N ARG A 198 20.05 -12.86 -1.01
CA ARG A 198 19.42 -13.24 -2.28
C ARG A 198 18.86 -14.63 -2.07
N ASN A 199 17.62 -14.69 -1.61
CA ASN A 199 16.68 -15.79 -1.76
C ASN A 199 15.46 -15.39 -0.92
N MET A 200 14.44 -14.78 -1.52
CA MET A 200 13.15 -14.64 -0.82
C MET A 200 12.46 -16.02 -0.78
N LYS A 201 13.07 -16.96 -0.05
CA LYS A 201 12.28 -17.95 0.68
C LYS A 201 11.25 -17.15 1.46
N LYS A 202 9.98 -17.54 1.35
CA LYS A 202 8.85 -16.98 2.11
C LYS A 202 9.14 -17.11 3.61
N SER A 203 9.96 -16.21 4.16
CA SER A 203 10.31 -16.20 5.57
C SER A 203 9.02 -16.04 6.37
N PHE A 204 8.87 -16.79 7.45
CA PHE A 204 7.73 -16.65 8.37
C PHE A 204 7.62 -15.22 8.92
N LEU A 205 8.75 -14.49 8.95
CA LEU A 205 8.87 -13.11 9.41
C LEU A 205 8.77 -12.05 8.30
N ALA A 206 8.46 -12.44 7.06
CA ALA A 206 8.32 -11.49 5.95
C ALA A 206 7.18 -10.49 6.23
N ILE A 207 7.45 -9.21 5.96
CA ILE A 207 6.54 -8.08 6.12
C ILE A 207 6.09 -7.65 4.73
N ASP A 208 4.80 -7.34 4.57
CA ASP A 208 4.24 -6.75 3.36
C ASP A 208 4.89 -5.36 3.13
N PRO A 209 5.53 -5.11 1.98
CA PRO A 209 6.31 -3.90 1.76
C PRO A 209 5.44 -2.64 1.84
N VAL A 210 4.20 -2.72 1.35
CA VAL A 210 3.27 -1.58 1.39
C VAL A 210 2.78 -1.28 2.82
N TYR A 211 2.60 -2.30 3.67
CA TYR A 211 2.34 -2.04 5.09
C TYR A 211 3.48 -1.24 5.75
N ARG A 212 4.74 -1.58 5.43
CA ARG A 212 5.91 -0.91 5.98
C ARG A 212 6.03 0.53 5.49
N GLU A 213 5.85 0.74 4.20
CA GLU A 213 5.84 2.05 3.55
C GLU A 213 4.73 2.95 4.10
N GLN A 214 3.51 2.43 4.23
CA GLN A 214 2.38 3.16 4.83
C GLN A 214 2.71 3.70 6.23
N MET A 215 3.43 2.93 7.06
CA MET A 215 3.82 3.39 8.38
C MET A 215 4.76 4.60 8.34
N GLU A 216 5.66 4.64 7.36
CA GLU A 216 6.67 5.69 7.21
C GLU A 216 6.07 7.01 6.70
N HIS A 217 4.92 6.96 6.00
CA HIS A 217 4.21 8.15 5.52
C HIS A 217 3.31 8.85 6.55
N TYR A 218 2.97 8.20 7.66
CA TYR A 218 2.12 8.84 8.67
C TYR A 218 2.85 10.00 9.37
N THR A 219 2.07 11.02 9.73
CA THR A 219 2.57 12.20 10.44
C THR A 219 2.13 12.23 11.90
N LEU A 220 2.67 13.15 12.69
CA LEU A 220 2.18 13.38 14.06
C LEU A 220 0.71 13.82 14.11
N LYS A 221 0.18 14.41 13.03
CA LYS A 221 -1.25 14.75 12.94
C LYS A 221 -2.11 13.49 12.80
N ASP A 222 -1.66 12.51 12.02
CA ASP A 222 -2.34 11.22 11.89
C ASP A 222 -2.33 10.45 13.20
N MET A 223 -1.21 10.50 13.94
CA MET A 223 -1.14 9.96 15.29
C MET A 223 -2.14 10.65 16.23
N ALA A 224 -2.21 11.99 16.22
CA ALA A 224 -3.17 12.72 17.03
C ALA A 224 -4.62 12.32 16.69
N ALA A 225 -4.94 12.18 15.41
CA ALA A 225 -6.25 11.70 14.97
C ALA A 225 -6.55 10.28 15.48
N ALA A 226 -5.58 9.36 15.43
CA ALA A 226 -5.71 8.02 15.97
C ALA A 226 -5.93 8.01 17.49
N LEU A 227 -5.24 8.86 18.25
CA LEU A 227 -5.41 8.98 19.70
C LEU A 227 -6.75 9.62 20.09
N ILE A 228 -7.21 10.63 19.35
CA ILE A 228 -8.55 11.21 19.53
C ILE A 228 -9.62 10.15 19.25
N TYR A 229 -9.47 9.40 18.15
CA TYR A 229 -10.36 8.30 17.82
C TYR A 229 -10.38 7.22 18.92
N TYR A 230 -9.22 6.84 19.45
CA TYR A 230 -9.13 5.90 20.57
C TYR A 230 -9.83 6.43 21.83
N ALA A 231 -9.67 7.72 22.16
CA ALA A 231 -10.38 8.33 23.29
C ALA A 231 -11.91 8.32 23.11
N LEU A 232 -12.38 8.60 21.88
CA LEU A 232 -13.80 8.47 21.52
C LEU A 232 -14.29 7.02 21.66
N PHE A 233 -13.49 6.05 21.23
CA PHE A 233 -13.76 4.62 21.36
C PHE A 233 -13.97 4.23 22.84
N MET A 234 -13.04 4.63 23.72
CA MET A 234 -13.11 4.40 25.17
C MET A 234 -14.37 5.02 25.80
N ALA A 235 -14.67 6.28 25.45
CA ALA A 235 -15.83 7.00 25.97
C ALA A 235 -17.15 6.36 25.50
N ALA A 236 -17.23 5.97 24.22
CA ALA A 236 -18.39 5.30 23.65
C ALA A 236 -18.63 3.94 24.32
N TYR A 237 -17.59 3.12 24.50
CA TYR A 237 -17.70 1.82 25.18
C TYR A 237 -18.16 1.97 26.63
N PHE A 238 -17.63 2.95 27.37
CA PHE A 238 -18.09 3.25 28.72
C PHE A 238 -19.57 3.63 28.75
N TRP A 239 -19.98 4.54 27.85
CA TRP A 239 -21.37 5.00 27.77
C TRP A 239 -22.33 3.84 27.41
N MET A 240 -21.99 3.03 26.42
CA MET A 240 -22.79 1.86 26.02
C MET A 240 -22.92 0.84 27.17
N GLY A 241 -21.84 0.59 27.91
CA GLY A 241 -21.86 -0.30 29.07
C GLY A 241 -22.78 0.24 30.18
N ARG A 242 -22.69 1.54 30.46
CA ARG A 242 -23.57 2.21 31.43
C ARG A 242 -25.03 2.17 31.00
N GLU A 243 -25.31 2.39 29.72
CA GLU A 243 -26.67 2.37 29.19
C GLU A 243 -27.28 0.97 29.25
N GLN A 244 -26.48 -0.07 28.94
CA GLN A 244 -26.91 -1.45 29.13
C GLN A 244 -27.23 -1.75 30.59
N ALA A 245 -26.41 -1.28 31.54
CA ALA A 245 -26.68 -1.46 32.98
C ALA A 245 -28.00 -0.77 33.41
N ARG A 246 -28.33 0.38 32.80
CA ARG A 246 -29.53 1.16 33.16
C ARG A 246 -30.82 0.64 32.51
N THR A 247 -30.76 0.24 31.25
CA THR A 247 -31.97 -0.03 30.44
C THR A 247 -32.07 -1.46 29.95
N GLY A 248 -31.02 -2.27 30.11
CA GLY A 248 -30.91 -3.61 29.54
C GLY A 248 -30.64 -3.62 28.03
N ARG A 249 -30.63 -2.47 27.35
CA ARG A 249 -30.41 -2.38 25.90
C ARG A 249 -28.96 -2.65 25.54
N TYR A 250 -28.74 -3.54 24.56
CA TYR A 250 -27.41 -3.86 24.06
C TYR A 250 -27.07 -2.98 22.85
N LEU A 251 -26.28 -1.92 23.07
CA LEU A 251 -25.97 -0.93 22.02
C LEU A 251 -24.63 -1.18 21.30
N ILE A 252 -23.86 -2.20 21.69
CA ILE A 252 -22.54 -2.50 21.11
C ILE A 252 -22.62 -2.67 19.60
N GLU A 253 -23.67 -3.31 19.09
CA GLU A 253 -23.80 -3.59 17.66
C GLU A 253 -23.76 -2.34 16.79
N ALA A 254 -24.65 -1.39 17.09
CA ALA A 254 -24.70 -0.12 16.39
C ALA A 254 -23.45 0.72 16.69
N GLY A 255 -22.98 0.70 17.94
CA GLY A 255 -21.79 1.44 18.36
C GLY A 255 -20.53 1.02 17.60
N ASN A 256 -20.27 -0.28 17.48
CA ASN A 256 -19.09 -0.81 16.78
C ASN A 256 -19.13 -0.48 15.29
N LEU A 257 -20.29 -0.61 14.64
CA LEU A 257 -20.43 -0.22 13.24
C LEU A 257 -20.15 1.27 13.04
N ILE A 258 -20.71 2.14 13.89
CA ILE A 258 -20.47 3.59 13.82
C ILE A 258 -18.98 3.90 14.04
N LEU A 259 -18.36 3.30 15.06
CA LEU A 259 -16.95 3.51 15.36
C LEU A 259 -16.06 3.03 14.21
N ALA A 260 -16.33 1.87 13.62
CA ALA A 260 -15.59 1.35 12.47
C ALA A 260 -15.79 2.17 11.19
N LEU A 261 -16.94 2.84 11.03
CA LEU A 261 -17.17 3.73 9.89
C LEU A 261 -16.27 4.97 9.92
N ILE A 262 -15.92 5.51 11.10
CA ILE A 262 -15.06 6.69 11.22
C ILE A 262 -13.72 6.51 10.47
N PRO A 263 -12.88 5.50 10.77
CA PRO A 263 -11.62 5.30 10.07
C PRO A 263 -11.80 4.97 8.59
N VAL A 264 -12.88 4.26 8.21
CA VAL A 264 -13.21 4.00 6.79
C VAL A 264 -13.49 5.30 6.05
N LEU A 265 -14.29 6.21 6.62
CA LEU A 265 -14.60 7.50 6.03
C LEU A 265 -13.37 8.41 5.94
N LEU A 266 -12.53 8.43 6.99
CA LEU A 266 -11.28 9.18 6.99
C LEU A 266 -10.29 8.68 5.93
N CYS A 267 -10.40 7.41 5.51
CA CYS A 267 -9.53 6.78 4.53
C CYS A 267 -10.25 6.44 3.22
N VAL A 268 -11.41 7.03 2.93
CA VAL A 268 -12.26 6.60 1.79
C VAL A 268 -11.55 6.67 0.44
N LYS A 269 -10.62 7.62 0.25
CA LYS A 269 -9.82 7.77 -0.97
C LYS A 269 -8.78 6.65 -1.14
N HIS A 270 -8.34 6.04 -0.04
CA HIS A 270 -7.31 5.00 -0.01
C HIS A 270 -7.70 3.94 1.04
N LEU A 271 -8.74 3.15 0.76
CA LEU A 271 -9.23 2.10 1.68
C LEU A 271 -8.16 1.05 2.04
N SER A 272 -7.13 0.92 1.21
CA SER A 272 -5.93 0.13 1.51
C SER A 272 -5.18 0.63 2.76
N HIS A 273 -5.34 1.90 3.17
CA HIS A 273 -4.73 2.47 4.38
C HIS A 273 -5.40 1.98 5.66
N VAL A 274 -6.61 1.40 5.56
CA VAL A 274 -7.26 0.68 6.66
C VAL A 274 -7.24 -0.84 6.43
N GLY A 275 -6.42 -1.33 5.49
CA GLY A 275 -6.27 -2.75 5.23
C GLY A 275 -7.40 -3.39 4.42
N ILE A 276 -8.35 -2.59 3.93
CA ILE A 276 -9.42 -3.06 3.04
C ILE A 276 -8.85 -3.08 1.62
N THR A 277 -8.45 -4.27 1.18
CA THR A 277 -7.83 -4.50 -0.13
C THR A 277 -8.09 -5.92 -0.61
N LEU A 278 -8.00 -6.14 -1.93
CA LEU A 278 -7.97 -7.48 -2.52
C LEU A 278 -6.55 -8.07 -2.59
N ARG A 279 -5.51 -7.25 -2.36
CA ARG A 279 -4.13 -7.71 -2.31
C ARG A 279 -3.96 -8.74 -1.20
N ASN A 280 -3.31 -9.84 -1.52
CA ASN A 280 -3.05 -10.96 -0.58
C ASN A 280 -4.30 -11.48 0.15
N LEU A 281 -5.51 -11.25 -0.37
CA LEU A 281 -6.76 -11.65 0.28
C LEU A 281 -6.80 -13.16 0.52
N LYS A 282 -6.60 -13.95 -0.54
CA LYS A 282 -6.62 -15.41 -0.47
C LYS A 282 -5.61 -15.98 0.54
N PRO A 283 -4.30 -15.65 0.48
CA PRO A 283 -3.35 -16.18 1.47
C PRO A 283 -3.59 -15.65 2.90
N SER A 284 -4.11 -14.43 3.06
CA SER A 284 -4.51 -13.89 4.37
C SER A 284 -5.69 -14.67 4.98
N LEU A 285 -6.75 -14.90 4.19
CA LEU A 285 -7.91 -15.69 4.61
C LEU A 285 -7.53 -17.14 4.93
N LEU A 286 -6.72 -17.79 4.08
CA LEU A 286 -6.30 -19.17 4.33
C LEU A 286 -5.49 -19.30 5.62
N MET A 287 -4.56 -18.36 5.88
CA MET A 287 -3.76 -18.40 7.10
C MET A 287 -4.60 -18.06 8.35
N GLY A 288 -5.46 -17.05 8.27
CA GLY A 288 -6.39 -16.70 9.34
C GLY A 288 -7.34 -17.86 9.68
N ALA A 289 -7.91 -18.51 8.66
CA ALA A 289 -8.74 -19.70 8.82
C ALA A 289 -7.97 -20.86 9.46
N ALA A 290 -6.76 -21.14 8.97
CA ALA A 290 -5.96 -22.26 9.48
C ALA A 290 -5.65 -22.09 10.98
N ILE A 291 -5.19 -20.92 11.40
CA ILE A 291 -4.89 -20.64 12.81
C ILE A 291 -6.17 -20.64 13.65
N GLY A 292 -7.22 -19.95 13.17
CA GLY A 292 -8.48 -19.80 13.89
C GLY A 292 -9.21 -21.13 14.07
N LEU A 293 -9.26 -21.98 13.04
CA LEU A 293 -9.89 -23.30 13.13
C LEU A 293 -9.12 -24.25 14.04
N VAL A 294 -7.78 -24.22 14.01
CA VAL A 294 -6.96 -25.00 14.96
C VAL A 294 -7.23 -24.58 16.39
N PHE A 295 -7.29 -23.27 16.66
CA PHE A 295 -7.63 -22.77 17.99
C PHE A 295 -9.06 -23.14 18.41
N LEU A 296 -10.05 -22.89 17.55
CA LEU A 296 -11.45 -23.20 17.81
C LEU A 296 -11.65 -24.70 18.09
N ALA A 297 -10.98 -25.56 17.31
CA ALA A 297 -11.02 -27.00 17.51
C ALA A 297 -10.41 -27.40 18.86
N ALA A 298 -9.20 -26.91 19.17
CA ALA A 298 -8.47 -27.27 20.37
C ALA A 298 -9.09 -26.72 21.67
N TRP A 299 -9.62 -25.49 21.63
CA TRP A 299 -10.11 -24.78 22.80
C TRP A 299 -11.59 -25.04 23.09
N THR A 300 -12.40 -25.27 22.06
CA THR A 300 -13.87 -25.34 22.20
C THR A 300 -14.46 -26.63 21.66
N ILE A 301 -14.24 -26.99 20.39
CA ILE A 301 -14.93 -28.14 19.77
C ILE A 301 -14.55 -29.46 20.45
N ILE A 302 -13.26 -29.75 20.57
CA ILE A 302 -12.79 -31.02 21.15
C ILE A 302 -13.19 -31.09 22.63
N PRO A 303 -12.91 -30.08 23.49
CA PRO A 303 -13.35 -30.12 24.89
C PRO A 303 -14.88 -30.19 25.06
N GLY A 304 -15.64 -29.48 24.22
CA GLY A 304 -17.10 -29.50 24.24
C GLY A 304 -17.66 -30.89 23.93
N ILE A 305 -17.13 -31.57 22.90
CA ILE A 305 -17.52 -32.95 22.58
C ILE A 305 -17.14 -33.91 23.72
N VAL A 306 -15.92 -33.80 24.24
CA VAL A 306 -15.43 -34.67 25.33
C VAL A 306 -16.25 -34.52 26.61
N SER A 307 -16.70 -33.30 26.92
CA SER A 307 -17.55 -33.00 28.09
C SER A 307 -19.03 -33.31 27.86
N GLY A 308 -19.44 -33.69 26.65
CA GLY A 308 -20.84 -33.94 26.31
C GLY A 308 -21.68 -32.67 26.26
N ALA A 309 -21.07 -31.51 26.01
CA ALA A 309 -21.75 -30.23 25.88
C ALA A 309 -22.71 -30.24 24.68
N LYS A 310 -23.84 -29.54 24.82
CA LYS A 310 -24.83 -29.42 23.74
C LYS A 310 -24.52 -28.21 22.88
N LEU A 311 -24.70 -28.37 21.57
CA LEU A 311 -24.65 -27.23 20.66
C LEU A 311 -25.82 -26.29 20.95
N LEU A 312 -25.56 -25.00 20.83
CA LEU A 312 -26.60 -23.99 20.80
C LEU A 312 -27.54 -24.21 19.59
N PRO A 313 -28.78 -23.70 19.64
CA PRO A 313 -29.66 -23.70 18.49
C PRO A 313 -29.01 -23.05 17.27
N ALA A 314 -29.26 -23.59 16.07
CA ALA A 314 -28.63 -23.12 14.84
C ALA A 314 -28.81 -21.60 14.58
N GLY A 315 -29.97 -21.05 14.97
CA GLY A 315 -30.23 -19.61 14.88
C GLY A 315 -29.34 -18.77 15.79
N GLU A 316 -29.05 -19.24 17.00
CA GLU A 316 -28.13 -18.57 17.94
C GLU A 316 -26.69 -18.67 17.46
N ILE A 317 -26.27 -19.83 16.93
CA ILE A 317 -24.94 -19.98 16.33
C ILE A 317 -24.79 -19.04 15.13
N LEU A 318 -25.79 -18.93 14.25
CA LEU A 318 -25.73 -18.03 13.10
C LEU A 318 -25.67 -16.57 13.53
N TYR A 319 -26.43 -16.17 14.55
CA TYR A 319 -26.33 -14.85 15.14
C TYR A 319 -24.94 -14.60 15.73
N ASN A 320 -24.37 -15.55 16.48
CA ASN A 320 -23.03 -15.47 17.04
C ASN A 320 -21.95 -15.35 15.94
N VAL A 321 -22.09 -16.06 14.82
CA VAL A 321 -21.21 -15.90 13.65
C VAL A 321 -21.30 -14.47 13.11
N PHE A 322 -22.50 -13.92 12.92
CA PHE A 322 -22.62 -12.53 12.46
C PHE A 322 -21.99 -11.54 13.46
N GLN A 323 -22.28 -11.71 14.75
CA GLN A 323 -21.75 -10.87 15.83
C GLN A 323 -20.23 -10.90 15.87
N TYR A 324 -19.63 -12.09 16.00
CA TYR A 324 -18.20 -12.21 16.23
C TYR A 324 -17.36 -11.87 15.01
N PHE A 325 -17.84 -12.16 13.79
CA PHE A 325 -17.04 -11.88 12.59
C PHE A 325 -17.22 -10.44 12.09
N ILE A 326 -18.44 -9.91 12.10
CA ILE A 326 -18.74 -8.60 11.49
C ILE A 326 -18.76 -7.49 12.53
N ILE A 327 -19.52 -7.66 13.61
CA ILE A 327 -19.74 -6.61 14.61
C ILE A 327 -18.52 -6.43 15.52
N ILE A 328 -17.85 -7.52 15.90
CA ILE A 328 -16.67 -7.48 16.76
C ILE A 328 -15.41 -7.55 15.91
N GLY A 329 -15.10 -8.72 15.35
CA GLY A 329 -13.85 -8.97 14.65
C GLY A 329 -13.52 -7.93 13.58
N LEU A 330 -14.36 -7.78 12.55
CA LEU A 330 -14.08 -6.83 11.48
C LEU A 330 -13.98 -5.37 11.97
N CYS A 331 -14.89 -4.93 12.84
CA CYS A 331 -14.91 -3.56 13.33
C CYS A 331 -13.66 -3.22 14.17
N GLU A 332 -13.26 -4.11 15.07
CA GLU A 332 -12.09 -3.93 15.91
C GLU A 332 -10.78 -4.04 15.11
N GLU A 333 -10.73 -4.95 14.13
CA GLU A 333 -9.57 -5.02 13.24
C GLU A 333 -9.41 -3.73 12.41
N ILE A 334 -10.48 -3.21 11.80
CA ILE A 334 -10.46 -1.92 11.10
C ILE A 334 -9.95 -0.80 12.02
N ALA A 335 -10.48 -0.73 13.24
CA ALA A 335 -10.09 0.28 14.22
C ALA A 335 -8.60 0.16 14.61
N PHE A 336 -8.11 -1.03 14.94
CA PHE A 336 -6.76 -1.19 15.49
C PHE A 336 -5.69 -1.46 14.46
N ARG A 337 -5.89 -2.43 13.56
CA ARG A 337 -4.89 -2.82 12.56
C ARG A 337 -4.92 -1.88 11.38
N GLY A 338 -6.12 -1.45 10.98
CA GLY A 338 -6.30 -0.49 9.89
C GLY A 338 -5.96 0.94 10.30
N PHE A 339 -6.41 1.40 11.48
CA PHE A 339 -6.33 2.81 11.83
C PHE A 339 -5.31 3.17 12.91
N ILE A 340 -5.53 2.70 14.15
CA ILE A 340 -4.80 3.17 15.34
C ILE A 340 -3.33 2.77 15.30
N GLN A 341 -3.02 1.47 15.20
CA GLN A 341 -1.66 0.96 15.39
C GLN A 341 -0.66 1.55 14.38
N PRO A 342 -0.90 1.53 13.05
CA PRO A 342 0.05 2.07 12.08
C PRO A 342 0.36 3.56 12.31
N ARG A 343 -0.64 4.33 12.77
CA ARG A 343 -0.53 5.77 13.03
C ARG A 343 0.19 6.11 14.34
N LEU A 344 0.57 5.13 15.16
CA LEU A 344 1.46 5.37 16.32
C LEU A 344 2.94 5.45 15.91
N PHE A 345 3.29 4.93 14.74
CA PHE A 345 4.68 4.87 14.27
C PHE A 345 5.41 6.22 14.21
N PRO A 346 4.79 7.35 13.82
CA PRO A 346 5.52 8.62 13.63
C PRO A 346 6.24 9.12 14.89
N ALA A 347 5.66 8.89 16.08
CA ALA A 347 6.32 9.23 17.35
C ALA A 347 7.24 8.13 17.86
N LEU A 348 6.86 6.86 17.69
CA LEU A 348 7.59 5.74 18.28
C LEU A 348 8.83 5.34 17.46
N LYS A 349 8.79 5.56 16.14
CA LYS A 349 9.84 5.29 15.13
C LYS A 349 10.41 3.86 15.12
N LYS A 350 9.81 2.96 15.90
CA LYS A 350 10.21 1.58 16.07
C LYS A 350 8.97 0.72 15.93
N GLU A 351 9.00 -0.21 14.98
CA GLU A 351 7.86 -1.07 14.68
C GLU A 351 7.47 -1.93 15.89
N TRP A 352 8.43 -2.57 16.56
CA TRP A 352 8.14 -3.39 17.75
C TRP A 352 7.48 -2.57 18.87
N LEU A 353 7.87 -1.30 19.02
CA LEU A 353 7.29 -0.41 20.03
C LEU A 353 5.87 0.01 19.62
N THR A 354 5.64 0.21 18.33
CA THR A 354 4.31 0.48 17.74
C THR A 354 3.36 -0.69 17.98
N ILE A 355 3.84 -1.92 17.80
CA ILE A 355 3.07 -3.15 18.08
C ILE A 355 2.79 -3.28 19.58
N LEU A 356 3.79 -3.04 20.43
CA LEU A 356 3.65 -3.11 21.88
C LEU A 356 2.62 -2.10 22.41
N VAL A 357 2.75 -0.83 22.04
CA VAL A 357 1.82 0.23 22.46
C VAL A 357 0.44 -0.02 21.86
N GLY A 358 0.35 -0.38 20.58
CA GLY A 358 -0.92 -0.76 19.94
C GLY A 358 -1.63 -1.90 20.67
N GLY A 359 -0.88 -2.91 21.12
CA GLY A 359 -1.43 -4.03 21.88
C GLY A 359 -1.88 -3.66 23.29
N ILE A 360 -1.16 -2.75 23.95
CA ILE A 360 -1.61 -2.20 25.25
C ILE A 360 -2.92 -1.44 25.07
N LEU A 361 -3.03 -0.59 24.04
CA LEU A 361 -4.28 0.13 23.73
C LEU A 361 -5.42 -0.84 23.39
N PHE A 362 -5.13 -1.90 22.61
CA PHE A 362 -6.11 -2.93 22.27
C PHE A 362 -6.63 -3.66 23.50
N VAL A 363 -5.76 -4.04 24.43
CA VAL A 363 -6.18 -4.67 25.69
C VAL A 363 -6.99 -3.69 26.54
N LEU A 364 -6.53 -2.45 26.69
CA LEU A 364 -7.20 -1.42 27.51
C LEU A 364 -8.61 -1.06 27.00
N MET A 365 -8.90 -1.13 25.70
CA MET A 365 -10.24 -0.85 25.18
C MET A 365 -11.34 -1.81 25.66
N HIS A 366 -10.96 -2.99 26.17
CA HIS A 366 -11.92 -3.96 26.71
C HIS A 366 -12.42 -3.61 28.12
N MET A 367 -11.77 -2.65 28.78
CA MET A 367 -12.10 -2.28 30.15
C MET A 367 -13.41 -1.47 30.30
N PRO A 368 -13.62 -0.36 29.56
CA PRO A 368 -14.65 0.61 29.93
C PRO A 368 -16.07 0.06 29.87
N PHE A 369 -16.37 -0.75 28.84
CA PHE A 369 -17.69 -1.34 28.67
C PHE A 369 -18.03 -2.29 29.83
N GLN A 370 -17.15 -3.26 30.12
CA GLN A 370 -17.41 -4.27 31.15
C GLN A 370 -17.46 -3.67 32.55
N MET A 371 -16.57 -2.70 32.82
CA MET A 371 -16.56 -1.95 34.08
C MET A 371 -17.89 -1.20 34.27
N ALA A 372 -18.34 -0.45 33.26
CA ALA A 372 -19.58 0.32 33.32
C ALA A 372 -20.83 -0.57 33.38
N ARG A 373 -20.87 -1.66 32.61
CA ARG A 373 -21.98 -2.63 32.59
C ARG A 373 -22.19 -3.28 33.96
N ARG A 374 -21.11 -3.56 34.68
CA ARG A 374 -21.15 -4.18 36.01
C ARG A 374 -21.34 -3.17 37.14
N GLY A 375 -21.33 -1.86 36.84
CA GLY A 375 -21.38 -0.80 37.85
C GLY A 375 -20.18 -0.76 38.78
N MET A 376 -19.05 -1.35 38.37
CA MET A 376 -17.84 -1.48 39.19
C MET A 376 -16.92 -0.26 39.00
N GLY A 377 -16.21 0.11 40.07
CA GLY A 377 -15.11 1.07 39.99
C GLY A 377 -13.86 0.48 39.32
N PHE A 378 -12.91 1.33 38.93
CA PHE A 378 -11.66 0.90 38.30
C PHE A 378 -10.88 -0.13 39.15
N ALA A 379 -10.65 0.17 40.43
CA ALA A 379 -9.88 -0.69 41.34
C ALA A 379 -10.57 -2.05 41.58
N GLU A 380 -11.90 -2.07 41.58
CA GLU A 380 -12.71 -3.27 41.77
C GLU A 380 -12.67 -4.17 40.53
N TYR A 381 -12.76 -3.59 39.33
CA TYR A 381 -12.75 -4.35 38.08
C TYR A 381 -11.34 -4.82 37.66
N TRP A 382 -10.28 -4.12 38.10
CA TRP A 382 -8.90 -4.37 37.71
C TRP A 382 -8.43 -5.84 37.80
N PRO A 383 -8.70 -6.60 38.87
CA PRO A 383 -8.29 -8.01 38.95
C PRO A 383 -8.93 -8.89 37.88
N THR A 384 -10.20 -8.62 37.52
CA THR A 384 -10.89 -9.37 36.46
C THR A 384 -10.33 -9.00 35.09
N PHE A 385 -10.03 -7.72 34.88
CA PHE A 385 -9.44 -7.24 33.64
C PHE A 385 -8.07 -7.85 33.39
N ILE A 386 -7.17 -7.79 34.38
CA ILE A 386 -5.78 -8.25 34.21
C ILE A 386 -5.67 -9.76 34.03
N ALA A 387 -6.63 -10.55 34.51
CA ALA A 387 -6.67 -11.99 34.28
C ALA A 387 -6.86 -12.36 32.80
N ASN A 388 -7.60 -11.54 32.04
CA ASN A 388 -7.87 -11.78 30.62
C ASN A 388 -6.89 -11.06 29.68
N ALA A 389 -6.23 -10.01 30.18
CA ALA A 389 -5.29 -9.19 29.42
C ALA A 389 -4.17 -9.97 28.69
N PRO A 390 -3.52 -11.00 29.29
CA PRO A 390 -2.47 -11.75 28.59
C PRO A 390 -2.96 -12.44 27.32
N MET A 391 -4.14 -13.07 27.37
CA MET A 391 -4.70 -13.78 26.22
C MET A 391 -5.07 -12.79 25.10
N GLN A 392 -5.70 -11.67 25.46
CA GLN A 392 -6.02 -10.60 24.52
C GLN A 392 -4.76 -10.02 23.86
N PHE A 393 -3.68 -9.84 24.63
CA PHE A 393 -2.41 -9.36 24.10
C PHE A 393 -1.75 -10.38 23.16
N VAL A 394 -1.80 -11.68 23.48
CA VAL A 394 -1.29 -12.73 22.58
C VAL A 394 -2.05 -12.70 21.25
N TRP A 395 -3.38 -12.65 21.27
CA TRP A 395 -4.16 -12.54 20.03
C TRP A 395 -3.89 -11.25 19.29
N HIS A 396 -3.61 -10.16 20.01
CA HIS A 396 -3.14 -8.93 19.38
C HIS A 396 -1.89 -9.14 18.54
N LEU A 397 -0.89 -9.83 19.09
CA LEU A 397 0.36 -10.13 18.39
C LEU A 397 0.14 -11.04 17.19
N VAL A 398 -0.75 -12.05 17.29
CA VAL A 398 -1.04 -12.97 16.18
C VAL A 398 -1.76 -12.24 15.03
N CYS A 399 -2.82 -11.48 15.32
CA CYS A 399 -3.50 -10.67 14.30
C CYS A 399 -2.55 -9.61 13.71
N THR A 400 -1.68 -9.01 14.52
CA THR A 400 -0.67 -8.07 14.03
C THR A 400 0.33 -8.76 13.11
N TRP A 401 0.83 -9.94 13.45
CA TRP A 401 1.69 -10.72 12.56
C TRP A 401 0.99 -11.04 11.24
N LEU A 402 -0.27 -11.46 11.29
CA LEU A 402 -1.06 -11.79 10.11
C LEU A 402 -1.27 -10.56 9.22
N TYR A 403 -1.63 -9.42 9.81
CA TYR A 403 -1.80 -8.16 9.11
C TYR A 403 -0.50 -7.67 8.49
N ARG A 404 0.60 -7.67 9.25
CA ARG A 404 1.93 -7.28 8.77
C ARG A 404 2.39 -8.13 7.59
N ARG A 405 2.05 -9.41 7.57
CA ARG A 405 2.46 -10.35 6.53
C ARG A 405 1.72 -10.15 5.21
N TYR A 406 0.45 -9.76 5.27
CA TYR A 406 -0.41 -9.73 4.08
C TYR A 406 -0.97 -8.36 3.72
N GLY A 407 -0.92 -7.38 4.63
CA GLY A 407 -1.52 -6.05 4.45
C GLY A 407 -3.03 -6.09 4.25
N ASN A 408 -3.71 -7.14 4.74
CA ASN A 408 -5.10 -7.41 4.47
C ASN A 408 -5.89 -7.69 5.76
N ILE A 409 -6.93 -6.90 6.00
CA ILE A 409 -7.69 -6.92 7.25
C ILE A 409 -8.61 -8.14 7.37
N PHE A 410 -9.08 -8.70 6.26
CA PHE A 410 -10.12 -9.74 6.27
C PHE A 410 -9.63 -11.06 6.87
N GLY A 411 -8.35 -11.40 6.68
CA GLY A 411 -7.77 -12.57 7.36
C GLY A 411 -7.69 -12.40 8.89
N CYS A 412 -7.41 -11.18 9.35
CA CYS A 412 -7.41 -10.86 10.78
C CYS A 412 -8.83 -10.90 11.35
N ALA A 413 -9.81 -10.34 10.64
CA ALA A 413 -11.21 -10.36 11.05
C ALA A 413 -11.76 -11.80 11.12
N LEU A 414 -11.39 -12.64 10.15
CA LEU A 414 -11.74 -14.06 10.15
C LEU A 414 -11.13 -14.81 11.34
N LEU A 415 -9.83 -14.60 11.60
CA LEU A 415 -9.15 -15.19 12.76
C LEU A 415 -9.79 -14.74 14.08
N HIS A 416 -10.01 -13.43 14.24
CA HIS A 416 -10.64 -12.84 15.42
C HIS A 416 -12.04 -13.43 15.65
N GLY A 417 -12.89 -13.44 14.61
CA GLY A 417 -14.23 -14.03 14.71
C GLY A 417 -14.22 -15.51 15.08
N LEU A 418 -13.26 -16.31 14.59
CA LEU A 418 -13.10 -17.72 14.98
C LEU A 418 -12.67 -17.87 16.45
N VAL A 419 -11.79 -17.00 16.93
CA VAL A 419 -11.37 -16.98 18.35
C VAL A 419 -12.55 -16.61 19.24
N ASP A 420 -13.36 -15.63 18.85
CA ASP A 420 -14.52 -15.22 19.65
C ASP A 420 -15.66 -16.23 19.62
N LEU A 421 -15.87 -16.88 18.46
CA LEU A 421 -16.83 -17.97 18.31
C LEU A 421 -16.54 -19.14 19.27
N SER A 422 -15.31 -19.25 19.79
CA SER A 422 -14.96 -20.21 20.85
C SER A 422 -15.85 -20.12 22.09
N MET A 423 -16.49 -18.96 22.33
CA MET A 423 -17.38 -18.71 23.46
C MET A 423 -18.88 -18.86 23.11
N GLY A 424 -19.25 -19.18 21.86
CA GLY A 424 -20.64 -19.11 21.40
C GLY A 424 -21.12 -20.28 20.53
N ILE A 425 -20.55 -21.48 20.70
CA ILE A 425 -20.96 -22.71 19.99
C ILE A 425 -21.75 -23.67 20.89
N PHE A 426 -21.35 -23.81 22.15
CA PHE A 426 -21.98 -24.71 23.13
C PHE A 426 -22.74 -23.90 24.19
N GLY A 427 -23.79 -24.47 24.77
CA GLY A 427 -24.61 -23.86 25.81
C GLY A 427 -25.39 -24.83 26.66
#